data_AF-A0A3D4G2Y2-F1
#
_entry.id   AF-A0A3D4G2Y2-F1
#
_cell.length_a   1.000
_cell.length_b   1.000
_cell.length_c   1.000
_cell.angle_alpha   90.00
_cell.angle_beta   90.00
_cell.angle_gamma   90.00
#
_symmetry.space_group_name_H-M   'P 1'
#
loop_
_entity.id
_entity.type
_entity.pdbx_description
1 polymer ?
#
loop_
_entity_poly.entity_id
_entity_poly.type
_entity_poly.pdbx_seq_one_letter_code
_entity_poly.pdbx_strand_id
1 'polypeptide(L)'
;DFMKPDRVVLGVDDPGAAEVLRTLFEPFVRTGHQIMIMDVASAEITKYAANAMLATRISFMNAVARLCAATGADVDQVRTGIGSDSRIGP
;
A
#
# COMPACT_ATOMS: atom_id res chain seq x y z
N ASP A 1 -8.03 7.32 8.20
CA ASP A 1 -7.88 6.80 6.82
C ASP A 1 -8.73 7.57 5.82
N PHE A 2 -10.07 7.54 5.89
CA PHE A 2 -10.91 8.17 4.85
C PHE A 2 -10.72 9.69 4.69
N MET A 3 -10.76 10.46 5.78
CA MET A 3 -10.69 11.94 5.73
C MET A 3 -9.30 12.49 5.39
N LYS A 4 -8.26 11.65 5.49
CA LYS A 4 -6.85 11.99 5.23
C LYS A 4 -6.16 10.75 4.65
N PRO A 5 -6.45 10.39 3.39
CA PRO A 5 -5.90 9.19 2.79
C PRO A 5 -4.49 9.45 2.26
N ASP A 6 -3.62 8.43 2.30
CA ASP A 6 -2.28 8.53 1.66
C ASP A 6 -2.38 8.75 0.14
N ARG A 7 -3.44 8.21 -0.46
CA ARG A 7 -3.82 8.39 -1.86
C ARG A 7 -5.29 8.05 -2.08
N VAL A 8 -5.87 8.54 -3.17
CA VAL A 8 -7.18 8.11 -3.71
C VAL A 8 -6.95 7.46 -5.06
N VAL A 9 -7.44 6.24 -5.25
CA VAL A 9 -7.36 5.50 -6.53
C VAL A 9 -8.75 5.48 -7.16
N LEU A 10 -8.84 5.94 -8.40
CA LEU A 10 -10.09 6.05 -9.17
C LEU A 10 -9.96 5.28 -10.48
N GLY A 11 -10.81 4.27 -10.67
CA GLY A 11 -10.96 3.56 -11.93
C GLY A 11 -12.06 4.21 -12.77
N VAL A 12 -11.72 4.74 -13.95
CA VAL A 12 -12.66 5.47 -14.80
C VAL A 12 -12.40 5.17 -16.27
N ASP A 13 -13.46 4.98 -17.05
CA ASP A 13 -13.45 4.76 -18.51
C ASP A 13 -14.01 5.95 -19.30
N ASP A 14 -14.76 6.85 -18.65
CA ASP A 14 -15.26 8.10 -19.22
C ASP A 14 -14.48 9.34 -18.71
N PRO A 15 -13.92 10.18 -19.60
CA PRO A 15 -13.22 11.41 -19.22
C PRO A 15 -14.09 12.42 -18.44
N GLY A 16 -15.40 12.48 -18.72
CA GLY A 16 -16.31 13.38 -18.01
C GLY A 16 -16.49 12.98 -16.55
N ALA A 17 -16.70 11.68 -16.30
CA ALA A 17 -16.78 11.11 -14.96
C ALA A 17 -15.47 11.30 -14.18
N ALA A 18 -14.32 11.23 -14.86
CA ALA A 18 -13.01 11.41 -14.22
C ALA A 18 -12.88 12.81 -13.60
N GLU A 19 -13.34 13.85 -14.30
CA GLU A 19 -13.27 15.23 -13.82
C GLU A 19 -14.24 15.50 -12.66
N VAL A 20 -15.44 14.91 -12.72
CA VAL A 20 -16.42 14.98 -11.62
C VAL A 20 -15.85 14.32 -10.36
N LEU A 21 -15.29 13.12 -10.47
CA LEU A 21 -14.70 12.42 -9.34
C LEU A 21 -13.45 13.14 -8.80
N ARG A 22 -12.61 13.70 -9.68
CA ARG A 22 -11.47 14.50 -9.27
C ARG A 22 -11.90 15.68 -8.41
N THR A 23 -12.90 16.43 -8.87
CA THR A 23 -13.46 17.58 -8.12
C THR A 23 -14.05 17.15 -6.79
N LEU A 24 -14.76 16.01 -6.76
CA LEU A 24 -15.35 15.46 -5.55
C LEU A 24 -14.29 15.09 -4.49
N PHE A 25 -13.17 14.50 -4.91
CA PHE A 25 -12.15 14.00 -4.00
C PHE A 25 -11.02 14.99 -3.70
N GLU A 26 -10.87 16.06 -4.49
CA GLU A 26 -9.86 17.12 -4.29
C GLU A 26 -9.79 17.68 -2.86
N PRO A 27 -10.90 17.94 -2.13
CA PRO A 27 -10.85 18.44 -0.76
C PRO A 27 -10.11 17.52 0.23
N PHE A 28 -10.07 16.21 -0.03
CA PHE A 28 -9.48 15.22 0.89
C PHE A 28 -7.97 15.05 0.72
N VAL A 29 -7.39 15.55 -0.38
CA VAL A 29 -5.97 15.35 -0.73
C VAL A 29 -5.13 16.64 -0.74
N ARG A 30 -5.72 17.76 -0.30
CA ARG A 30 -5.10 19.11 -0.34
C ARG A 30 -3.73 19.22 0.36
N THR A 31 -3.39 18.27 1.22
CA THR A 31 -2.12 18.22 1.97
C THR A 31 -0.97 17.56 1.19
N GLY A 32 -1.12 17.34 -0.13
CA GLY A 32 -0.07 16.80 -0.99
C GLY A 32 -0.22 15.30 -1.30
N HIS A 33 -1.35 14.70 -0.95
CA HIS A 33 -1.66 13.32 -1.28
C HIS A 33 -2.15 13.21 -2.74
N GLN A 34 -1.97 12.05 -3.37
CA GLN A 34 -2.22 11.90 -4.80
C GLN A 34 -3.62 11.35 -5.09
N ILE A 35 -4.28 11.91 -6.11
CA ILE A 35 -5.39 11.26 -6.82
C ILE A 35 -4.77 10.53 -8.01
N MET A 36 -4.92 9.21 -8.06
CA MET A 36 -4.46 8.36 -9.14
C MET A 36 -5.67 7.90 -9.95
N ILE A 37 -5.76 8.41 -11.18
CA ILE A 37 -6.79 8.00 -12.15
C ILE A 37 -6.17 6.94 -13.06
N MET A 38 -6.89 5.83 -13.24
CA MET A 38 -6.49 4.70 -14.09
C MET A 38 -7.73 4.03 -14.68
N ASP A 39 -7.56 3.01 -15.51
CA ASP A 39 -8.69 2.22 -16.00
C ASP A 39 -9.33 1.39 -14.87
N VAL A 40 -10.59 1.00 -15.06
CA VAL A 40 -11.40 0.30 -14.05
C VAL A 40 -10.74 -1.00 -13.59
N ALA A 41 -10.25 -1.83 -14.52
CA ALA A 41 -9.65 -3.12 -14.18
C ALA A 41 -8.37 -2.95 -13.35
N SER A 42 -7.52 -1.98 -13.71
CA SER A 42 -6.32 -1.64 -12.93
C SER A 42 -6.65 -1.18 -11.51
N ALA A 43 -7.71 -0.38 -11.33
CA ALA A 43 -8.13 0.09 -10.01
C ALA A 43 -8.62 -1.07 -9.11
N GLU A 44 -9.41 -1.99 -9.67
CA GLU A 44 -9.87 -3.19 -8.98
C GLU A 44 -8.69 -4.06 -8.52
N ILE A 45 -7.77 -4.37 -9.44
CA ILE A 45 -6.59 -5.19 -9.15
C ILE A 45 -5.70 -4.52 -8.11
N THR A 46 -5.53 -3.19 -8.18
CA THR A 46 -4.74 -2.42 -7.21
C THR A 46 -5.20 -2.67 -5.78
N LYS A 47 -6.51 -2.80 -5.53
CA LYS A 47 -7.04 -3.08 -4.20
C LYS A 47 -6.64 -4.48 -3.71
N TYR A 48 -6.76 -5.49 -4.57
CA TYR A 48 -6.34 -6.85 -4.25
C TYR A 48 -4.82 -6.93 -4.01
N ALA A 49 -4.03 -6.35 -4.92
CA ALA A 49 -2.58 -6.36 -4.86
C ALA A 49 -2.04 -5.70 -3.58
N ALA A 50 -2.60 -4.55 -3.19
CA ALA A 50 -2.21 -3.86 -1.95
C ALA A 50 -2.46 -4.72 -0.71
N ASN A 51 -3.65 -5.31 -0.59
CA ASN A 51 -3.99 -6.18 0.54
C ASN A 51 -3.12 -7.46 0.54
N ALA A 52 -2.88 -8.06 -0.64
CA ALA A 52 -2.06 -9.25 -0.78
C ALA A 52 -0.58 -8.98 -0.42
N MET A 53 -0.03 -7.82 -0.79
CA MET A 53 1.33 -7.42 -0.44
C MET A 53 1.51 -7.28 1.08
N LEU A 54 0.54 -6.64 1.76
CA LEU A 54 0.56 -6.53 3.23
C LEU A 54 0.52 -7.90 3.90
N ALA A 55 -0.38 -8.79 3.46
CA ALA A 55 -0.46 -10.16 3.97
C ALA A 55 0.83 -10.96 3.69
N THR A 56 1.45 -10.75 2.53
CA THR A 56 2.71 -11.41 2.14
C THR A 56 3.86 -10.97 3.04
N ARG A 57 4.00 -9.67 3.33
CA ARG A 57 5.04 -9.17 4.26
C ARG A 57 4.93 -9.80 5.64
N ILE A 58 3.71 -9.88 6.18
CA ILE A 58 3.46 -10.51 7.48
C ILE A 58 3.82 -11.99 7.43
N SER A 59 3.35 -12.71 6.41
CA SER A 59 3.60 -14.14 6.26
C SER A 59 5.08 -14.45 6.07
N PHE A 60 5.79 -13.60 5.33
CA PHE A 60 7.23 -13.67 5.13
C PHE A 60 7.98 -13.49 6.45
N MET A 61 7.66 -12.45 7.22
CA MET A 61 8.30 -12.23 8.53
C MET A 61 7.98 -13.34 9.53
N ASN A 62 6.78 -13.92 9.49
CA ASN A 62 6.45 -15.09 10.30
C ASN A 62 7.28 -16.33 9.91
N ALA A 63 7.59 -16.51 8.63
CA ALA A 63 8.49 -17.57 8.18
C ALA A 63 9.94 -17.33 8.64
N VAL A 64 10.42 -16.09 8.52
CA VAL A 64 11.73 -15.68 9.05
C VAL A 64 11.81 -15.90 10.56
N ALA A 65 10.76 -15.56 11.31
CA ALA A 65 10.70 -15.79 12.76
C ALA A 65 10.88 -17.27 13.14
N ARG A 66 10.25 -18.19 12.38
CA ARG A 66 10.43 -19.63 12.57
C ARG A 66 11.87 -20.08 12.29
N LEU A 67 12.52 -19.50 11.28
CA LEU A 67 13.92 -19.75 11.00
C LEU A 67 14.83 -19.23 12.12
N CYS A 68 14.59 -18.01 12.60
CA CYS A 68 15.30 -17.42 13.74
C CYS A 68 15.21 -18.30 14.99
N ALA A 69 14.01 -18.82 15.31
CA ALA A 69 13.81 -19.72 16.43
C ALA A 69 14.58 -21.04 16.29
N ALA A 70 14.74 -21.55 15.07
CA ALA A 70 15.50 -22.77 14.80
C ALA A 70 17.03 -22.58 14.82
N THR A 71 17.51 -21.36 14.56
CA THR A 71 18.95 -21.04 14.46
C THR A 71 19.50 -20.25 15.65
N GLY A 72 18.65 -19.79 16.56
CA GLY A 72 19.02 -18.95 17.70
C GLY A 72 19.22 -17.48 17.35
N ALA A 73 18.78 -17.03 16.17
CA ALA A 73 18.81 -15.62 15.80
C ALA A 73 17.65 -14.83 16.43
N ASP A 74 17.82 -13.52 16.55
CA ASP A 74 16.79 -12.59 17.07
C ASP A 74 16.01 -11.96 15.91
N VAL A 75 14.71 -12.26 15.82
CA VAL A 75 13.84 -11.75 14.76
C VAL A 75 13.65 -10.24 14.80
N ASP A 76 13.74 -9.60 15.97
CA ASP A 76 13.60 -8.15 16.11
C ASP A 76 14.83 -7.40 15.57
N GLN A 77 16.01 -7.98 15.77
CA GLN A 77 17.24 -7.48 15.15
C GLN A 77 17.22 -7.66 13.64
N VAL A 78 16.75 -8.82 13.15
CA VAL A 78 16.59 -9.06 11.70
C VAL A 78 15.59 -8.08 11.08
N ARG A 79 14.44 -7.86 11.72
CA ARG A 79 13.43 -6.88 11.28
C ARG A 79 14.02 -5.48 11.18
N THR A 80 14.74 -5.02 12.20
CA THR A 80 15.41 -3.71 12.20
C THR A 80 16.44 -3.61 11.08
N GLY A 81 17.23 -4.68 10.88
CA GLY A 81 18.22 -4.77 9.80
C GLY A 81 17.59 -4.60 8.42
N ILE A 82 16.57 -5.39 8.08
CA ILE A 82 15.93 -5.30 6.76
C ILE A 82 15.08 -4.04 6.59
N GLY A 83 14.44 -3.55 7.67
CA GLY A 83 13.57 -2.37 7.63
C GLY A 83 14.32 -1.06 7.45
N SER A 84 15.63 -1.05 7.71
CA SER A 84 16.51 0.09 7.41
C SER A 84 16.69 0.35 5.91
N ASP A 85 16.40 -0.64 5.06
CA ASP A 85 16.39 -0.48 3.61
C ASP A 85 15.12 0.25 3.16
N SER A 86 15.28 1.44 2.59
CA SER A 86 14.16 2.30 2.17
C SER A 86 13.28 1.68 1.08
N ARG A 87 13.76 0.66 0.36
CA ARG A 87 12.97 -0.08 -0.64
C ARG A 87 12.00 -1.08 0.01
N ILE A 88 12.31 -1.53 1.22
CA ILE A 88 11.48 -2.45 2.01
C ILE A 88 10.56 -1.64 2.93
N GLY A 89 11.10 -0.59 3.54
CA GLY A 89 10.43 0.16 4.59
C GLY A 89 10.37 -0.60 5.92
N PRO A 90 10.04 0.10 7.02
CA PRO A 90 10.05 -0.45 8.36
C PRO A 90 9.06 -1.60 8.59
#